data_AF-A0AAQ3QWC1-F1
#
_entry.id   AF-A0AAQ3QWC1-F1
#
_cell.length_a   1.000
_cell.length_b   1.000
_cell.length_c   1.000
_cell.angle_alpha   90.00
_cell.angle_beta   90.00
_cell.angle_gamma   90.00
#
_symmetry.space_group_name_H-M   'P 1'
#
loop_
_entity.id
_entity.type
_entity.pdbx_description
1 polymer ?
#
loop_
_entity_poly.entity_id
_entity_poly.type
_entity_poly.pdbx_seq_one_letter_code
_entity_poly.pdbx_strand_id
1 'polypeptide(L)'
;MNSLKHISNGALAKSNYDLFPELATTLLYFIEKLHEALVKQGVEQVYFLSREGQPLKRMFDLYQNKVSGSIESHYLEVSRRSTLLPSLKSLAEEGFETLFRQYRRISLFEFLSSLGLEAQMRRIALALGLPESAEVTREEDFPTSQTFSALKALPLFQDLYESERLARRRAFVAYLEELSGGTLPARLSIVDVGWKGTIQDNLFALLCRNGDTSVQAVTGYYIGLVAAGAASSKNDKHGLLFSSVAGVSPKFHVFNENRALFEVVLAADHGSIVSYETTSDGHAKAVRGEFEEGEMLAREVFPVQRQLFEHFERLLNEIHVLGKVRMLRFNKVVRAHARMVFNPTPRERTWFSSVFHVENYGVFERSHFAAPESRPGPIQRLRFLKQVLKRRDVGALGFWPWSTLYERGGALPAAIYAAIRRLQS
;
A
#
# COMPACT_ATOMS: atom_id res chain seq x y z
N MET A 1 34.17 45.89 -7.12
CA MET A 1 34.30 44.60 -7.84
C MET A 1 35.14 43.68 -6.94
N ASN A 2 34.70 42.57 -6.37
CA ASN A 2 33.55 41.70 -6.58
C ASN A 2 33.12 41.15 -5.21
N SER A 3 31.87 41.37 -4.83
CA SER A 3 31.13 40.45 -3.97
C SER A 3 30.29 39.60 -4.91
N LEU A 4 30.49 38.27 -4.91
CA LEU A 4 29.55 37.23 -5.35
C LEU A 4 30.31 35.92 -5.56
N LYS A 5 30.02 34.95 -4.69
CA LYS A 5 29.80 33.51 -4.98
C LYS A 5 30.14 32.62 -3.77
N HIS A 6 29.37 32.80 -2.70
CA HIS A 6 29.04 31.70 -1.79
C HIS A 6 27.51 31.63 -1.68
N ILE A 7 26.86 31.25 -2.78
CA ILE A 7 25.46 30.81 -2.76
C ILE A 7 25.46 29.29 -2.94
N SER A 8 25.50 28.62 -1.79
CA SER A 8 24.79 27.38 -1.44
C SER A 8 24.72 26.22 -2.46
N ASN A 9 25.68 25.29 -2.37
CA ASN A 9 25.47 23.90 -2.85
C ASN A 9 24.27 23.21 -2.16
N GLY A 10 23.88 23.64 -0.96
CA GLY A 10 22.71 23.12 -0.24
C GLY A 10 21.34 23.55 -0.81
N ALA A 11 21.22 24.73 -1.42
CA ALA A 11 19.94 25.18 -1.99
C ALA A 11 19.67 24.58 -3.38
N LEU A 12 20.75 24.36 -4.16
CA LEU A 12 20.70 23.65 -5.45
C LEU A 12 20.37 22.16 -5.28
N ALA A 13 20.83 21.52 -4.21
CA ALA A 13 20.42 20.16 -3.86
C ALA A 13 18.95 20.10 -3.37
N LYS A 14 18.47 21.12 -2.64
CA LYS A 14 17.06 21.23 -2.20
C LYS A 14 16.09 21.39 -3.37
N SER A 15 16.39 22.22 -4.37
CA SER A 15 15.48 22.40 -5.52
C SER A 15 15.41 21.18 -6.45
N ASN A 16 16.30 20.20 -6.26
CA ASN A 16 16.35 19.03 -7.13
C ASN A 16 15.30 17.96 -6.82
N TYR A 17 14.79 17.94 -5.59
CA TYR A 17 13.84 16.96 -5.11
C TYR A 17 12.49 17.56 -4.71
N ASP A 18 12.24 18.82 -5.05
CA ASP A 18 10.92 19.45 -4.97
C ASP A 18 10.00 18.92 -6.09
N LEU A 19 9.62 17.65 -5.95
CA LEU A 19 8.81 16.89 -6.89
C LEU A 19 7.44 16.61 -6.25
N PHE A 20 6.37 16.78 -7.03
CA PHE A 20 4.99 16.57 -6.60
C PHE A 20 4.58 17.34 -5.33
N PRO A 21 4.88 18.66 -5.21
CA PRO A 21 4.50 19.44 -4.02
C PRO A 21 2.98 19.44 -3.77
N GLU A 22 2.16 19.24 -4.80
CA GLU A 22 0.71 19.13 -4.68
C GLU A 22 0.23 17.91 -3.87
N LEU A 23 1.08 16.88 -3.73
CA LEU A 23 0.79 15.73 -2.88
C LEU A 23 0.61 16.15 -1.42
N ALA A 24 1.34 17.18 -0.94
CA ALA A 24 1.17 17.73 0.40
C ALA A 24 -0.26 18.24 0.63
N THR A 25 -0.84 18.93 -0.36
CA THR A 25 -2.23 19.42 -0.28
C THR A 25 -3.23 18.27 -0.25
N THR A 26 -2.95 17.21 -1.01
CA THR A 26 -3.79 16.00 -1.05
C THR A 26 -3.76 15.26 0.29
N LEU A 27 -2.57 15.04 0.84
CA LEU A 27 -2.37 14.34 2.10
C LEU A 27 -2.91 15.14 3.29
N LEU A 28 -2.74 16.46 3.31
CA LEU A 28 -3.34 17.30 4.35
C LEU A 28 -4.87 17.21 4.37
N TYR A 29 -5.51 17.19 3.21
CA TYR A 29 -6.96 16.96 3.11
C TYR A 29 -7.35 15.56 3.60
N PHE A 30 -6.59 14.52 3.24
CA PHE A 30 -6.82 13.17 3.73
C PHE A 30 -6.70 13.08 5.26
N ILE A 31 -5.63 13.65 5.84
CA ILE A 31 -5.39 13.64 7.29
C ILE A 31 -6.47 14.42 8.04
N GLU A 32 -6.93 15.56 7.50
CA GLU A 32 -8.07 16.30 8.02
C GLU A 32 -9.34 15.42 8.04
N LYS A 33 -9.66 14.74 6.93
CA LYS A 33 -10.83 13.85 6.86
C LYS A 33 -10.70 12.63 7.76
N LEU A 34 -9.49 12.10 7.92
CA LEU A 34 -9.19 11.02 8.85
C LEU A 34 -9.47 11.46 10.28
N HIS A 35 -8.91 12.59 10.71
CA HIS A 35 -9.15 13.13 12.04
C HIS A 35 -10.64 13.40 12.29
N GLU A 36 -11.35 14.05 11.36
CA GLU A 36 -12.80 14.24 11.46
C GLU A 36 -13.57 12.92 11.63
N ALA A 37 -13.23 11.90 10.84
CA ALA A 37 -13.88 10.60 10.90
C ALA A 37 -13.62 9.90 12.25
N LEU A 38 -12.38 9.90 12.72
CA LEU A 38 -11.99 9.28 13.99
C LEU A 38 -12.68 9.96 15.19
N VAL A 39 -12.68 11.30 15.23
CA VAL A 39 -13.37 12.07 16.28
C VAL A 39 -14.87 11.80 16.26
N LYS A 40 -15.50 11.80 15.07
CA LYS A 40 -16.94 11.54 14.94
C LYS A 40 -17.32 10.14 15.45
N GLN A 41 -16.42 9.16 15.30
CA GLN A 41 -16.64 7.78 15.74
C GLN A 41 -16.19 7.54 17.18
N GLY A 42 -15.66 8.55 17.88
CA GLY A 42 -15.15 8.39 19.24
C GLY A 42 -13.97 7.43 19.34
N VAL A 43 -13.11 7.39 18.31
CA VAL A 43 -11.92 6.52 18.31
C VAL A 43 -10.88 7.09 19.25
N GLU A 44 -10.45 6.28 20.21
CA GLU A 44 -9.40 6.63 21.19
C GLU A 44 -8.00 6.21 20.70
N GLN A 45 -7.88 5.03 20.10
CA GLN A 45 -6.64 4.48 19.55
C GLN A 45 -6.78 4.16 18.06
N VAL A 46 -5.81 4.58 17.25
CA VAL A 46 -5.76 4.31 15.80
C VAL A 46 -4.41 3.73 15.39
N TYR A 47 -4.43 2.72 14.52
CA TYR A 47 -3.25 1.92 14.15
C TYR A 47 -2.91 2.13 12.67
N PHE A 48 -1.79 2.79 12.40
CA PHE A 48 -1.28 3.02 11.06
C PHE A 48 -0.48 1.79 10.60
N LEU A 49 -0.95 1.13 9.54
CA LEU A 49 -0.34 -0.08 9.02
C LEU A 49 0.97 0.24 8.29
N SER A 50 2.05 -0.50 8.54
CA SER A 50 3.22 -0.46 7.67
C SER A 50 2.84 -0.92 6.24
N ARG A 51 3.45 -0.40 5.17
CA ARG A 51 4.66 0.44 5.06
C ARG A 51 4.32 1.93 5.06
N GLU A 52 3.21 2.30 4.45
CA GLU A 52 2.82 3.69 4.19
C GLU A 52 2.33 4.42 5.45
N GLY A 53 1.98 3.66 6.50
CA GLY A 53 1.54 4.18 7.77
C GLY A 53 2.59 4.99 8.52
N GLN A 54 3.90 4.77 8.32
CA GLN A 54 4.94 5.50 9.06
C GLN A 54 4.89 7.01 8.77
N PRO A 55 5.00 7.47 7.50
CA PRO A 55 4.85 8.89 7.21
C PRO A 55 3.42 9.42 7.44
N LEU A 56 2.37 8.61 7.18
CA LEU A 56 0.99 9.03 7.45
C LEU A 56 0.72 9.29 8.92
N LYS A 57 1.23 8.43 9.82
CA LYS A 57 1.15 8.62 11.27
C LYS A 57 1.82 9.94 11.67
N ARG A 58 3.03 10.21 11.16
CA ARG A 58 3.72 11.47 11.44
C ARG A 58 2.91 12.69 10.98
N MET A 59 2.31 12.63 9.79
CA MET A 59 1.42 13.71 9.30
C MET A 59 0.16 13.86 10.16
N PHE A 60 -0.41 12.76 10.61
CA PHE A 60 -1.55 12.74 11.53
C PHE A 60 -1.21 13.37 12.87
N ASP A 61 -0.08 13.00 13.47
CA ASP A 61 0.38 13.54 14.76
C ASP A 61 0.64 15.06 14.67
N LEU A 62 1.26 15.53 13.58
CA LEU A 62 1.43 16.96 13.32
C LEU A 62 0.09 17.69 13.23
N TYR A 63 -0.86 17.14 12.47
CA TYR A 63 -2.20 17.73 12.34
C TYR A 63 -2.96 17.73 13.66
N GLN A 64 -2.95 16.61 14.38
CA GLN A 64 -3.62 16.45 15.67
C GLN A 64 -3.11 17.46 16.69
N ASN A 65 -1.79 17.62 16.81
CA ASN A 65 -1.17 18.64 17.67
C ASN A 65 -1.64 20.06 17.32
N LYS A 66 -1.78 20.36 16.02
CA LYS A 66 -2.28 21.67 15.56
C LYS A 66 -3.73 21.93 15.97
N VAL A 67 -4.56 20.90 16.04
CA VAL A 67 -5.99 21.01 16.39
C VAL A 67 -6.30 20.61 17.84
N SER A 68 -5.28 20.35 18.66
CA SER A 68 -5.42 19.89 20.05
C SER A 68 -6.26 18.62 20.21
N GLY A 69 -6.10 17.66 19.28
CA GLY A 69 -6.72 16.34 19.42
C GLY A 69 -5.97 15.44 20.41
N SER A 70 -6.60 14.32 20.79
CA SER A 70 -6.10 13.40 21.83
C SER A 70 -6.17 11.92 21.43
N ILE A 71 -6.25 11.62 20.13
CA ILE A 71 -6.35 10.24 19.63
C ILE A 71 -4.95 9.64 19.65
N GLU A 72 -4.74 8.57 20.41
CA GLU A 72 -3.49 7.84 20.45
C GLU A 72 -3.24 7.16 19.11
N SER A 73 -2.10 7.44 18.50
CA SER A 73 -1.70 6.85 17.22
C SER A 73 -0.58 5.84 17.43
N HIS A 74 -0.78 4.64 16.87
CA HIS A 74 0.17 3.54 16.94
C HIS A 74 0.68 3.19 15.54
N TYR A 75 1.94 2.79 15.44
CA TYR A 75 2.49 2.22 14.21
C TYR A 75 2.42 0.70 14.30
N LEU A 76 1.54 0.10 13.51
CA LEU A 76 1.30 -1.34 13.51
C LEU A 76 2.12 -1.98 12.39
N GLU A 77 3.16 -2.72 12.77
CA GLU A 77 4.05 -3.42 11.84
C GLU A 77 3.36 -4.68 11.30
N VAL A 78 2.82 -4.57 10.08
CA VAL A 78 2.09 -5.62 9.36
C VAL A 78 2.37 -5.58 7.86
N SER A 79 2.19 -6.72 7.21
CA SER A 79 2.12 -6.80 5.75
C SER A 79 1.06 -7.81 5.33
N ARG A 80 0.74 -7.86 4.03
CA ARG A 80 -0.10 -8.94 3.48
C ARG A 80 0.49 -10.31 3.81
N ARG A 81 1.82 -10.42 3.74
CA ARG A 81 2.57 -11.66 4.01
C ARG A 81 2.56 -12.04 5.49
N SER A 82 2.88 -11.11 6.40
CA SER A 82 2.94 -11.41 7.84
C SER A 82 1.58 -11.77 8.44
N THR A 83 0.52 -11.20 7.90
CA THR A 83 -0.85 -11.43 8.38
C THR A 83 -1.55 -12.60 7.71
N LEU A 84 -1.04 -13.11 6.57
CA LEU A 84 -1.72 -14.17 5.82
C LEU A 84 -1.83 -15.44 6.65
N LEU A 85 -0.71 -16.15 6.89
CA LEU A 85 -0.71 -17.45 7.57
C LEU A 85 -1.50 -17.45 8.89
N PRO A 86 -1.28 -16.52 9.86
CA PRO A 86 -2.01 -16.54 11.14
C PRO A 86 -3.50 -16.19 11.04
N SER A 87 -3.96 -15.67 9.89
CA SER A 87 -5.39 -15.40 9.62
C SER A 87 -6.15 -16.57 9.00
N LEU A 88 -5.41 -17.59 8.53
CA LEU A 88 -6.00 -18.73 7.84
C LEU A 88 -6.66 -19.72 8.81
N LYS A 89 -7.57 -20.52 8.26
CA LYS A 89 -8.24 -21.61 8.97
C LYS A 89 -7.29 -22.79 9.20
N SER A 90 -7.80 -23.85 9.81
CA SER A 90 -7.10 -25.14 9.79
C SER A 90 -6.90 -25.61 8.34
N LEU A 91 -5.82 -26.33 8.05
CA LEU A 91 -5.47 -26.75 6.69
C LEU A 91 -6.57 -27.60 6.02
N ALA A 92 -7.31 -28.36 6.82
CA ALA A 92 -8.44 -29.18 6.38
C ALA A 92 -9.57 -28.32 5.76
N GLU A 93 -9.76 -27.10 6.27
CA GLU A 93 -10.83 -26.18 5.85
C GLU A 93 -10.31 -25.04 4.96
N GLU A 94 -8.99 -24.84 4.90
CA GLU A 94 -8.40 -23.71 4.21
C GLU A 94 -8.25 -23.95 2.71
N GLY A 95 -8.81 -23.01 1.92
CA GLY A 95 -8.74 -22.97 0.46
C GLY A 95 -7.73 -21.96 -0.08
N PHE A 96 -7.13 -21.12 0.77
CA PHE A 96 -6.19 -20.06 0.44
C PHE A 96 -6.77 -19.00 -0.53
N GLU A 97 -8.09 -18.80 -0.51
CA GLU A 97 -8.81 -17.88 -1.41
C GLU A 97 -8.29 -16.44 -1.35
N THR A 98 -7.80 -15.99 -0.19
CA THR A 98 -7.19 -14.66 -0.03
C THR A 98 -5.97 -14.46 -0.92
N LEU A 99 -5.19 -15.52 -1.17
CA LEU A 99 -4.06 -15.50 -2.09
C LEU A 99 -4.53 -15.77 -3.53
N PHE A 100 -5.30 -16.84 -3.72
CA PHE A 100 -5.65 -17.36 -5.04
C PHE A 100 -6.65 -16.51 -5.83
N ARG A 101 -7.38 -15.58 -5.18
CA ARG A 101 -8.19 -14.58 -5.89
C ARG A 101 -7.36 -13.66 -6.77
N GLN A 102 -6.08 -13.44 -6.42
CA GLN A 102 -5.19 -12.53 -7.15
C GLN A 102 -4.03 -13.27 -7.84
N TYR A 103 -3.57 -14.38 -7.27
CA TYR A 103 -2.38 -15.09 -7.76
C TYR A 103 -2.71 -16.58 -7.94
N ARG A 104 -3.11 -16.96 -9.15
CA ARG A 104 -3.33 -18.38 -9.52
C ARG A 104 -2.11 -19.00 -10.19
N ARG A 105 -1.45 -18.19 -11.04
CA ARG A 105 -0.24 -18.59 -11.76
C ARG A 105 1.00 -18.31 -10.91
N ILE A 106 1.29 -19.22 -10.00
CA ILE A 106 2.43 -19.15 -9.09
C ILE A 106 3.15 -20.49 -8.99
N SER A 107 4.39 -20.46 -8.51
CA SER A 107 5.17 -21.64 -8.18
C SER A 107 4.94 -22.10 -6.73
N LEU A 108 5.42 -23.30 -6.40
CA LEU A 108 5.44 -23.77 -5.01
C LEU A 108 6.26 -22.81 -4.11
N PHE A 109 7.35 -22.25 -4.64
CA PHE A 109 8.18 -21.26 -3.94
C PHE A 109 7.42 -20.00 -3.60
N GLU A 110 6.69 -19.46 -4.55
CA GLU A 110 5.88 -18.26 -4.37
C GLU A 110 4.73 -18.49 -3.38
N PHE A 111 4.10 -19.67 -3.44
CA PHE A 111 3.08 -20.07 -2.48
C PHE A 111 3.64 -20.14 -1.05
N LEU A 112 4.72 -20.90 -0.84
CA LEU A 112 5.33 -21.04 0.50
C LEU A 112 5.91 -19.73 1.01
N SER A 113 6.52 -18.92 0.13
CA SER A 113 7.02 -17.58 0.47
C SER A 113 5.88 -16.66 0.92
N SER A 114 4.71 -16.74 0.28
CA SER A 114 3.53 -15.96 0.67
C SER A 114 3.03 -16.31 2.08
N LEU A 115 3.26 -17.54 2.55
CA LEU A 115 3.00 -17.98 3.92
C LEU A 115 4.16 -17.71 4.88
N GLY A 116 5.32 -17.25 4.38
CA GLY A 116 6.55 -17.11 5.15
C GLY A 116 7.15 -18.46 5.57
N LEU A 117 7.06 -19.46 4.70
CA LEU A 117 7.53 -20.84 4.92
C LEU A 117 8.64 -21.25 3.94
N GLU A 118 9.24 -20.29 3.21
CA GLU A 118 10.22 -20.57 2.17
C GLU A 118 11.50 -21.26 2.68
N ALA A 119 11.85 -21.07 3.96
CA ALA A 119 12.97 -21.76 4.59
C ALA A 119 12.78 -23.29 4.62
N GLN A 120 11.53 -23.78 4.52
CA GLN A 120 11.20 -25.21 4.50
C GLN A 120 11.12 -25.77 3.08
N MET A 121 11.36 -24.95 2.05
CA MET A 121 11.22 -25.32 0.64
C MET A 121 11.94 -26.62 0.31
N ARG A 122 13.25 -26.69 0.59
CA ARG A 122 14.07 -27.85 0.24
C ARG A 122 13.53 -29.15 0.87
N ARG A 123 13.08 -29.10 2.12
CA ARG A 123 12.52 -30.26 2.82
C ARG A 123 11.20 -30.71 2.20
N ILE A 124 10.33 -29.76 1.87
CA ILE A 124 9.04 -30.02 1.23
C ILE A 124 9.23 -30.58 -0.18
N ALA A 125 10.10 -29.97 -1.00
CA ALA A 125 10.38 -30.42 -2.36
C ALA A 125 10.92 -31.86 -2.40
N LEU A 126 11.85 -32.19 -1.48
CA LEU A 126 12.36 -33.56 -1.32
C LEU A 126 11.25 -34.54 -0.90
N ALA A 127 10.42 -34.16 0.06
CA ALA A 127 9.32 -35.02 0.55
C ALA A 127 8.22 -35.25 -0.50
N LEU A 128 8.04 -34.30 -1.42
CA LEU A 128 7.14 -34.42 -2.57
C LEU A 128 7.78 -35.19 -3.75
N GLY A 129 9.08 -35.49 -3.70
CA GLY A 129 9.80 -36.12 -4.81
C GLY A 129 9.88 -35.24 -6.07
N LEU A 130 9.92 -33.91 -5.90
CA LEU A 130 9.98 -32.99 -7.03
C LEU A 130 11.36 -33.05 -7.72
N PRO A 131 11.39 -32.96 -9.07
CA PRO A 131 12.63 -32.76 -9.81
C PRO A 131 13.33 -31.46 -9.38
N GLU A 132 14.64 -31.38 -9.61
CA GLU A 132 15.42 -30.18 -9.34
C GLU A 132 14.83 -28.96 -10.06
N SER A 133 14.69 -27.84 -9.34
CA SER A 133 14.14 -26.57 -9.82
C SER A 133 12.65 -26.57 -10.19
N ALA A 134 11.92 -27.67 -9.99
CA ALA A 134 10.47 -27.68 -10.23
C ALA A 134 9.72 -26.73 -9.29
N GLU A 135 10.25 -26.47 -8.10
CA GLU A 135 9.64 -25.64 -7.07
C GLU A 135 9.56 -24.15 -7.41
N VAL A 136 10.41 -23.66 -8.33
CA VAL A 136 10.40 -22.26 -8.81
C VAL A 136 9.63 -22.09 -10.13
N THR A 137 9.18 -23.19 -10.74
CA THR A 137 8.42 -23.14 -12.00
C THR A 137 6.96 -22.79 -11.70
N ARG A 138 6.45 -21.72 -12.33
CA ARG A 138 5.04 -21.32 -12.18
C ARG A 138 4.12 -22.30 -12.90
N GLU A 139 3.09 -22.75 -12.22
CA GLU A 139 2.00 -23.51 -12.82
C GLU A 139 0.90 -22.54 -13.29
N GLU A 140 0.22 -22.81 -14.42
CA GLU A 140 -0.83 -21.91 -14.93
C GLU A 140 -1.99 -21.74 -13.94
N ASP A 141 -2.32 -22.80 -13.20
CA ASP A 141 -3.35 -22.81 -12.17
C ASP A 141 -2.96 -23.66 -10.96
N PHE A 142 -2.04 -23.13 -10.14
CA PHE A 142 -1.52 -23.78 -8.94
C PHE A 142 -2.61 -24.29 -7.96
N PRO A 143 -3.69 -23.54 -7.67
CA PRO A 143 -4.79 -24.01 -6.79
C PRO A 143 -5.42 -25.35 -7.18
N THR A 144 -5.36 -25.71 -8.46
CA THR A 144 -5.95 -26.96 -8.99
C THR A 144 -4.89 -27.98 -9.37
N SER A 145 -3.60 -27.71 -9.10
CA SER A 145 -2.52 -28.57 -9.55
C SER A 145 -2.36 -29.83 -8.70
N GLN A 146 -1.69 -30.83 -9.28
CA GLN A 146 -1.28 -32.03 -8.57
C GLN A 146 -0.27 -31.69 -7.46
N THR A 147 0.63 -30.73 -7.70
CA THR A 147 1.61 -30.25 -6.71
C THR A 147 0.91 -29.73 -5.46
N PHE A 148 -0.10 -28.87 -5.62
CA PHE A 148 -0.83 -28.31 -4.48
C PHE A 148 -1.65 -29.37 -3.74
N SER A 149 -2.30 -30.28 -4.48
CA SER A 149 -3.04 -31.40 -3.89
C SER A 149 -2.13 -32.32 -3.07
N ALA A 150 -0.95 -32.66 -3.61
CA ALA A 150 0.05 -33.46 -2.92
C ALA A 150 0.63 -32.74 -1.70
N LEU A 151 0.88 -31.43 -1.79
CA LEU A 151 1.32 -30.60 -0.67
C LEU A 151 0.31 -30.63 0.49
N LYS A 152 -0.99 -30.45 0.23
CA LYS A 152 -2.02 -30.51 1.27
C LYS A 152 -2.13 -31.89 1.93
N ALA A 153 -1.82 -32.96 1.20
CA ALA A 153 -1.83 -34.33 1.71
C ALA A 153 -0.54 -34.73 2.45
N LEU A 154 0.54 -33.93 2.33
CA LEU A 154 1.84 -34.25 2.90
C LEU A 154 1.86 -34.01 4.43
N PRO A 155 2.08 -35.05 5.27
CA PRO A 155 2.08 -34.88 6.73
C PRO A 155 3.07 -33.84 7.23
N LEU A 156 4.27 -33.79 6.63
CA LEU A 156 5.28 -32.77 6.92
C LEU A 156 4.74 -31.35 6.76
N PHE A 157 3.95 -31.09 5.72
CA PHE A 157 3.37 -29.76 5.51
C PHE A 157 2.19 -29.50 6.44
N GLN A 158 1.37 -30.52 6.73
CA GLN A 158 0.24 -30.41 7.67
C GLN A 158 0.72 -29.98 9.05
N ASP A 159 1.73 -30.67 9.60
CA ASP A 159 2.31 -30.36 10.91
C ASP A 159 2.94 -28.97 10.93
N LEU A 160 3.78 -28.67 9.91
CA LEU A 160 4.45 -27.38 9.78
C LEU A 160 3.44 -26.22 9.70
N TYR A 161 2.42 -26.36 8.85
CA TYR A 161 1.41 -25.35 8.63
C TYR A 161 0.68 -25.03 9.93
N GLU A 162 0.18 -26.06 10.64
CA GLU A 162 -0.57 -25.86 11.87
C GLU A 162 0.31 -25.29 12.99
N SER A 163 1.54 -25.79 13.15
CA SER A 163 2.45 -25.29 14.17
C SER A 163 2.80 -23.82 13.95
N GLU A 164 3.14 -23.43 12.72
CA GLU A 164 3.51 -22.06 12.38
C GLU A 164 2.32 -21.12 12.43
N ARG A 165 1.14 -21.57 11.96
CA ARG A 165 -0.11 -20.80 12.01
C ARG A 165 -0.48 -20.44 13.44
N LEU A 166 -0.50 -21.43 14.35
CA LEU A 166 -0.85 -21.22 15.75
C LEU A 166 0.22 -20.43 16.52
N ALA A 167 1.51 -20.69 16.27
CA ALA A 167 2.60 -19.95 16.92
C ALA A 167 2.60 -18.47 16.51
N ARG A 168 2.57 -18.17 15.20
CA ARG A 168 2.56 -16.79 14.70
C ARG A 168 1.29 -16.05 15.05
N ARG A 169 0.15 -16.74 15.13
CA ARG A 169 -1.10 -16.17 15.65
C ARG A 169 -0.91 -15.68 17.08
N ARG A 170 -0.44 -16.55 17.98
CA ARG A 170 -0.22 -16.19 19.39
C ARG A 170 0.76 -15.02 19.53
N ALA A 171 1.86 -15.06 18.79
CA ALA A 171 2.84 -13.98 18.76
C ALA A 171 2.23 -12.65 18.25
N PHE A 172 1.42 -12.69 17.18
CA PHE A 172 0.75 -11.49 16.68
C PHE A 172 -0.22 -10.89 17.70
N VAL A 173 -1.04 -11.71 18.34
CA VAL A 173 -2.01 -11.24 19.35
C VAL A 173 -1.28 -10.58 20.51
N ALA A 174 -0.23 -11.22 21.05
CA ALA A 174 0.59 -10.65 22.11
C ALA A 174 1.26 -9.32 21.69
N TYR A 175 1.79 -9.26 20.46
CA TYR A 175 2.39 -8.04 19.92
C TYR A 175 1.39 -6.89 19.83
N LEU A 176 0.17 -7.18 19.35
CA LEU A 176 -0.89 -6.17 19.24
C LEU A 176 -1.41 -5.75 20.63
N GLU A 177 -1.50 -6.68 21.58
CA GLU A 177 -1.85 -6.39 22.98
C GLU A 177 -0.86 -5.42 23.61
N GLU A 178 0.44 -5.73 23.52
CA GLU A 178 1.51 -4.85 24.01
C GLU A 178 1.46 -3.48 23.34
N LEU A 179 1.28 -3.44 22.01
CA LEU A 179 1.16 -2.18 21.25
C LEU A 179 -0.05 -1.34 21.69
N SER A 180 -1.12 -1.99 22.17
CA SER A 180 -2.37 -1.36 22.64
C SER A 180 -2.35 -1.00 24.13
N GLY A 181 -1.21 -1.12 24.80
CA GLY A 181 -1.10 -0.85 26.24
C GLY A 181 -1.59 -2.00 27.13
N GLY A 182 -1.62 -3.23 26.61
CA GLY A 182 -1.93 -4.45 27.35
C GLY A 182 -3.38 -4.95 27.21
N THR A 183 -4.26 -4.23 26.52
CA THR A 183 -5.64 -4.71 26.25
C THR A 183 -6.06 -4.35 24.84
N LEU A 184 -6.55 -5.33 24.09
CA LEU A 184 -7.06 -5.08 22.73
C LEU A 184 -8.40 -4.35 22.76
N PRO A 185 -8.61 -3.37 21.86
CA PRO A 185 -9.87 -2.67 21.76
C PRO A 185 -10.96 -3.57 21.18
N ALA A 186 -12.21 -3.37 21.60
CA ALA A 186 -13.36 -4.09 21.02
C ALA A 186 -13.54 -3.81 19.52
N ARG A 187 -13.10 -2.64 19.05
CA ARG A 187 -13.04 -2.28 17.63
C ARG A 187 -11.65 -1.76 17.27
N LEU A 188 -10.96 -2.48 16.40
CA LEU A 188 -9.64 -2.07 15.90
C LEU A 188 -9.81 -1.05 14.77
N SER A 189 -9.35 0.19 14.97
CA SER A 189 -9.39 1.24 13.95
C SER A 189 -8.04 1.35 13.25
N ILE A 190 -7.99 1.05 11.95
CA ILE A 190 -6.73 1.00 11.21
C ILE A 190 -6.67 2.02 10.08
N VAL A 191 -5.45 2.43 9.70
CA VAL A 191 -5.19 3.39 8.63
C VAL A 191 -4.17 2.85 7.65
N ASP A 192 -4.47 2.96 6.35
CA ASP A 192 -3.62 2.49 5.26
C ASP A 192 -3.89 3.33 4.00
N VAL A 193 -3.09 3.19 2.94
CA VAL A 193 -3.30 3.90 1.67
C VAL A 193 -4.42 3.25 0.86
N GLY A 194 -4.46 1.92 0.74
CA GLY A 194 -5.46 1.22 -0.05
C GLY A 194 -4.99 -0.13 -0.62
N TRP A 195 -5.68 -0.74 -1.59
CA TRP A 195 -6.90 -0.27 -2.26
C TRP A 195 -8.08 -1.25 -2.14
N LYS A 196 -7.81 -2.46 -1.64
CA LYS A 196 -8.81 -3.51 -1.39
C LYS A 196 -8.90 -3.88 0.11
N GLY A 197 -7.91 -3.45 0.91
CA GLY A 197 -7.80 -3.73 2.33
C GLY A 197 -7.54 -5.20 2.67
N THR A 198 -6.64 -5.88 1.93
CA THR A 198 -6.32 -7.30 2.19
C THR A 198 -5.74 -7.52 3.60
N ILE A 199 -4.89 -6.60 4.08
CA ILE A 199 -4.36 -6.67 5.45
C ILE A 199 -5.51 -6.59 6.46
N GLN A 200 -6.47 -5.68 6.27
CA GLN A 200 -7.66 -5.62 7.11
C GLN A 200 -8.46 -6.93 7.10
N ASP A 201 -8.63 -7.55 5.93
CA ASP A 201 -9.36 -8.82 5.82
C ASP A 201 -8.64 -9.93 6.61
N ASN A 202 -7.31 -9.97 6.56
CA ASN A 202 -6.49 -10.87 7.36
C ASN A 202 -6.60 -10.56 8.85
N LEU A 203 -6.51 -9.29 9.26
CA LEU A 203 -6.63 -8.87 10.66
C LEU A 203 -8.01 -9.21 11.23
N PHE A 204 -9.09 -8.99 10.47
CA PHE A 204 -10.44 -9.38 10.87
C PHE A 204 -10.57 -10.90 11.00
N ALA A 205 -10.07 -11.65 10.03
CA ALA A 205 -10.08 -13.11 10.08
C ALA A 205 -9.27 -13.66 11.26
N LEU A 206 -8.11 -13.05 11.53
CA LEU A 206 -7.26 -13.38 12.66
C LEU A 206 -7.99 -13.04 13.97
N LEU A 207 -8.39 -11.80 14.21
CA LEU A 207 -8.79 -11.37 15.55
C LEU A 207 -10.25 -11.73 15.88
N CYS A 208 -11.16 -11.73 14.90
CA CYS A 208 -12.61 -11.77 15.17
C CYS A 208 -13.26 -13.15 14.96
N ARG A 209 -12.66 -14.07 14.19
CA ARG A 209 -13.36 -15.32 13.78
C ARG A 209 -13.47 -16.37 14.89
N ASN A 210 -12.42 -16.53 15.69
CA ASN A 210 -12.34 -17.62 16.67
C ASN A 210 -13.00 -17.26 18.01
N GLY A 211 -13.31 -15.98 18.25
CA GLY A 211 -13.87 -15.50 19.51
C GLY A 211 -12.92 -15.61 20.71
N ASP A 212 -11.62 -15.81 20.44
CA ASP A 212 -10.54 -15.95 21.43
C ASP A 212 -9.83 -14.62 21.75
N THR A 213 -10.24 -13.52 21.10
CA THR A 213 -9.77 -12.16 21.41
C THR A 213 -10.95 -11.26 21.76
N SER A 214 -10.69 -10.13 22.43
CA SER A 214 -11.73 -9.11 22.73
C SER A 214 -12.17 -8.30 21.51
N VAL A 215 -11.46 -8.40 20.38
CA VAL A 215 -11.75 -7.64 19.16
C VAL A 215 -12.97 -8.23 18.46
N GLN A 216 -14.00 -7.41 18.27
CA GLN A 216 -15.27 -7.81 17.66
C GLN A 216 -15.47 -7.25 16.25
N ALA A 217 -14.76 -6.17 15.91
CA ALA A 217 -14.83 -5.52 14.61
C ALA A 217 -13.50 -4.85 14.24
N VAL A 218 -13.27 -4.68 12.94
CA VAL A 218 -12.17 -3.90 12.38
C VAL A 218 -12.74 -2.85 11.46
N THR A 219 -12.38 -1.59 11.67
CA THR A 219 -12.76 -0.45 10.83
C THR A 219 -11.52 0.13 10.17
N GLY A 220 -11.48 0.14 8.84
CA GLY A 220 -10.35 0.67 8.09
C GLY A 220 -10.64 2.03 7.46
N TYR A 221 -9.66 2.92 7.55
CA TYR A 221 -9.67 4.24 6.94
C TYR A 221 -8.55 4.33 5.91
N TYR A 222 -8.92 4.54 4.65
CA TYR A 222 -8.02 4.47 3.51
C TYR A 222 -7.93 5.81 2.79
N ILE A 223 -6.77 6.11 2.18
CA ILE A 223 -6.71 7.19 1.17
C ILE A 223 -7.76 6.89 0.10
N GLY A 224 -7.75 5.67 -0.45
CA GLY A 224 -8.84 5.26 -1.31
C GLY A 224 -9.12 3.78 -1.40
N LEU A 225 -10.29 3.48 -1.94
CA LEU A 225 -10.77 2.12 -2.17
C LEU A 225 -11.21 1.93 -3.62
N VAL A 226 -10.75 0.84 -4.24
CA VAL A 226 -11.15 0.47 -5.61
C VAL A 226 -11.98 -0.82 -5.66
N ALA A 227 -12.06 -1.55 -4.54
CA ALA A 227 -12.90 -2.73 -4.38
C ALA A 227 -13.26 -2.93 -2.91
N ALA A 228 -14.36 -3.63 -2.66
CA ALA A 228 -14.89 -3.84 -1.31
C ALA A 228 -14.08 -4.84 -0.46
N GLY A 229 -13.26 -5.72 -1.09
CA GLY A 229 -12.59 -6.80 -0.36
C GLY A 229 -13.60 -7.72 0.33
N ALA A 230 -13.32 -8.18 1.55
CA ALA A 230 -14.25 -8.90 2.41
C ALA A 230 -15.04 -7.98 3.36
N ALA A 231 -15.44 -6.79 2.89
CA ALA A 231 -16.18 -5.83 3.71
C ALA A 231 -17.48 -6.42 4.27
N SER A 232 -17.77 -6.12 5.53
CA SER A 232 -19.00 -6.50 6.23
C SER A 232 -19.32 -5.48 7.33
N SER A 233 -20.44 -5.65 8.05
CA SER A 233 -20.80 -4.77 9.18
C SER A 233 -19.78 -4.79 10.34
N LYS A 234 -18.95 -5.83 10.44
CA LYS A 234 -17.86 -5.96 11.43
C LYS A 234 -16.46 -5.80 10.81
N ASN A 235 -16.39 -5.59 9.50
CA ASN A 235 -15.14 -5.44 8.75
C ASN A 235 -15.30 -4.28 7.76
N ASP A 236 -15.64 -3.10 8.26
CA ASP A 236 -16.04 -1.97 7.42
C ASP A 236 -14.84 -1.15 6.94
N LYS A 237 -14.94 -0.58 5.74
CA LYS A 237 -13.84 0.11 5.05
C LYS A 237 -14.31 1.44 4.49
N HIS A 238 -13.55 2.50 4.75
CA HIS A 238 -13.86 3.87 4.34
C HIS A 238 -12.74 4.44 3.47
N GLY A 239 -13.02 4.75 2.21
CA GLY A 239 -12.10 5.51 1.36
C GLY A 239 -12.36 7.02 1.53
N LEU A 240 -11.44 7.73 2.19
CA LEU A 240 -11.66 9.10 2.65
C LEU A 240 -11.32 10.17 1.60
N LEU A 241 -10.36 9.91 0.71
CA LEU A 241 -10.08 10.79 -0.43
C LEU A 241 -10.93 10.37 -1.65
N PHE A 242 -11.01 9.07 -1.91
CA PHE A 242 -11.86 8.52 -2.97
C PHE A 242 -12.28 7.06 -2.70
N SER A 243 -13.39 6.63 -3.29
CA SER A 243 -13.88 5.25 -3.20
C SER A 243 -14.70 4.87 -4.44
N SER A 244 -14.63 3.61 -4.87
CA SER A 244 -15.63 2.98 -5.75
C SER A 244 -16.56 2.02 -5.00
N VAL A 245 -16.36 1.85 -3.70
CA VAL A 245 -17.16 0.97 -2.84
C VAL A 245 -18.40 1.72 -2.38
N ALA A 246 -19.57 1.09 -2.54
CA ALA A 246 -20.88 1.70 -2.27
C ALA A 246 -21.18 2.95 -3.13
N GLY A 247 -20.59 3.03 -4.33
CA GLY A 247 -20.72 4.13 -5.27
C GLY A 247 -19.36 4.76 -5.61
N VAL A 248 -19.30 5.47 -6.73
CA VAL A 248 -18.09 6.21 -7.14
C VAL A 248 -18.11 7.58 -6.48
N SER A 249 -17.10 7.88 -5.67
CA SER A 249 -16.97 9.17 -5.00
C SER A 249 -16.65 10.29 -5.99
N PRO A 250 -16.98 11.56 -5.65
CA PRO A 250 -16.58 12.70 -6.46
C PRO A 250 -15.08 12.71 -6.77
N LYS A 251 -14.75 12.94 -8.04
CA LYS A 251 -13.38 13.02 -8.58
C LYS A 251 -12.54 11.77 -8.36
N PHE A 252 -13.19 10.61 -8.21
CA PHE A 252 -12.52 9.31 -8.15
C PHE A 252 -11.47 9.14 -9.25
N HIS A 253 -11.83 9.44 -10.50
CA HIS A 253 -10.93 9.29 -11.65
C HIS A 253 -9.74 10.24 -11.65
N VAL A 254 -9.78 11.33 -10.88
CA VAL A 254 -8.64 12.24 -10.71
C VAL A 254 -7.70 11.67 -9.65
N PHE A 255 -8.22 11.31 -8.47
CA PHE A 255 -7.40 10.81 -7.36
C PHE A 255 -6.84 9.40 -7.59
N ASN A 256 -7.54 8.58 -8.37
CA ASN A 256 -7.14 7.22 -8.69
C ASN A 256 -6.15 7.13 -9.88
N GLU A 257 -5.80 8.26 -10.52
CA GLU A 257 -5.00 8.27 -11.75
C GLU A 257 -3.57 7.75 -11.56
N ASN A 258 -2.93 8.03 -10.41
CA ASN A 258 -1.61 7.50 -10.08
C ASN A 258 -1.55 7.10 -8.60
N ARG A 259 -2.05 5.89 -8.32
CA ARG A 259 -2.07 5.29 -6.98
C ARG A 259 -0.68 4.88 -6.48
N ALA A 260 0.17 4.37 -7.39
CA ALA A 260 1.52 3.94 -7.06
C ALA A 260 2.39 5.09 -6.53
N LEU A 261 2.10 6.34 -6.91
CA LEU A 261 2.80 7.50 -6.34
C LEU A 261 2.63 7.60 -4.82
N PHE A 262 1.46 7.25 -4.27
CA PHE A 262 1.28 7.21 -2.81
C PHE A 262 2.16 6.13 -2.18
N GLU A 263 2.14 4.90 -2.71
CA GLU A 263 2.91 3.74 -2.20
C GLU A 263 4.43 3.98 -2.25
N VAL A 264 4.91 4.67 -3.30
CA VAL A 264 6.33 5.00 -3.43
C VAL A 264 6.73 6.13 -2.48
N VAL A 265 6.03 7.27 -2.52
CA VAL A 265 6.45 8.46 -1.75
C VAL A 265 6.26 8.28 -0.24
N LEU A 266 5.27 7.48 0.16
CA LEU A 266 5.00 7.16 1.56
C LEU A 266 5.77 5.93 2.06
N ALA A 267 6.84 5.50 1.38
CA ALA A 267 7.65 4.38 1.87
C ALA A 267 8.23 4.64 3.29
N ALA A 268 8.23 3.59 4.13
CA ALA A 268 8.94 3.57 5.40
C ALA A 268 10.45 3.33 5.20
N ASP A 269 11.20 3.55 6.28
CA ASP A 269 12.65 3.36 6.37
C ASP A 269 13.10 1.93 6.73
N HIS A 270 12.22 0.94 6.55
CA HIS A 270 12.52 -0.46 6.86
C HIS A 270 11.90 -1.46 5.88
N GLY A 271 12.44 -2.68 5.89
CA GLY A 271 11.91 -3.83 5.14
C GLY A 271 10.50 -4.24 5.60
N SER A 272 9.80 -4.99 4.74
CA SER A 272 8.45 -5.47 5.05
C SER A 272 8.44 -6.49 6.17
N ILE A 273 7.33 -6.58 6.89
CA ILE A 273 7.15 -7.57 7.94
C ILE A 273 6.87 -8.94 7.33
N VAL A 274 7.53 -9.99 7.81
CA VAL A 274 7.41 -11.36 7.28
C VAL A 274 6.78 -12.33 8.27
N SER A 275 6.95 -12.11 9.58
CA SER A 275 6.39 -12.95 10.64
C SER A 275 6.31 -12.20 11.98
N TYR A 276 5.89 -12.93 13.02
CA TYR A 276 5.89 -12.49 14.42
C TYR A 276 6.51 -13.60 15.26
N GLU A 277 7.31 -13.24 16.25
CA GLU A 277 7.95 -14.18 17.17
C GLU A 277 7.82 -13.72 18.62
N THR A 278 7.78 -14.69 19.52
CA THR A 278 7.95 -14.45 20.96
C THR A 278 9.44 -14.51 21.27
N THR A 279 9.98 -13.45 21.87
CA THR A 279 11.37 -13.36 22.27
C THR A 279 11.63 -14.16 23.55
N SER A 280 12.90 -14.39 23.87
CA SER A 280 13.31 -15.19 25.04
C SER A 280 12.88 -14.60 26.38
N ASP A 281 12.64 -13.29 26.44
CA ASP A 281 12.12 -12.54 27.58
C ASP A 281 10.58 -12.50 27.64
N GLY A 282 9.89 -13.20 26.72
CA GLY A 282 8.44 -13.36 26.73
C GLY A 282 7.65 -12.29 25.98
N HIS A 283 8.31 -11.25 25.46
CA HIS A 283 7.68 -10.23 24.62
C HIS A 283 7.40 -10.73 23.21
N ALA A 284 6.52 -10.06 22.48
CA ALA A 284 6.24 -10.39 21.09
C ALA A 284 6.66 -9.25 20.16
N LYS A 285 7.31 -9.59 19.05
CA LYS A 285 7.77 -8.59 18.07
C LYS A 285 7.48 -8.99 16.63
N ALA A 286 7.35 -7.97 15.80
CA ALA A 286 7.34 -8.12 14.35
C ALA A 286 8.75 -8.44 13.83
N VAL A 287 8.82 -9.36 12.87
CA VAL A 287 10.09 -9.72 12.19
C VAL A 287 10.12 -9.05 10.82
N ARG A 288 11.12 -8.22 10.60
CA ARG A 288 11.36 -7.55 9.32
C ARG A 288 12.16 -8.46 8.39
N GLY A 289 11.74 -8.55 7.14
CA GLY A 289 12.50 -9.18 6.06
C GLY A 289 13.59 -8.28 5.51
N GLU A 290 14.23 -8.74 4.44
CA GLU A 290 15.24 -7.97 3.71
C GLU A 290 14.66 -6.63 3.20
N PHE A 291 15.49 -5.58 3.24
CA PHE A 291 15.13 -4.25 2.79
C PHE A 291 15.69 -3.95 1.40
N GLU A 292 15.27 -4.72 0.39
CA GLU A 292 15.78 -4.65 -0.98
C GLU A 292 15.72 -3.24 -1.61
N GLU A 293 14.66 -2.48 -1.33
CA GLU A 293 14.47 -1.13 -1.87
C GLU A 293 15.27 -0.08 -1.11
N GLY A 294 15.93 -0.41 0.01
CA GLY A 294 16.46 0.54 0.98
C GLY A 294 17.44 1.55 0.39
N GLU A 295 18.38 1.11 -0.46
CA GLU A 295 19.33 2.01 -1.13
C GLU A 295 18.63 2.97 -2.10
N MET A 296 17.70 2.45 -2.90
CA MET A 296 16.93 3.24 -3.86
C MET A 296 16.04 4.26 -3.13
N LEU A 297 15.36 3.86 -2.06
CA LEU A 297 14.54 4.76 -1.26
C LEU A 297 15.38 5.86 -0.61
N ALA A 298 16.53 5.51 -0.03
CA ALA A 298 17.44 6.47 0.59
C ALA A 298 17.95 7.51 -0.41
N ARG A 299 18.27 7.07 -1.63
CA ARG A 299 18.84 7.93 -2.68
C ARG A 299 17.79 8.77 -3.41
N GLU A 300 16.66 8.16 -3.77
CA GLU A 300 15.69 8.76 -4.70
C GLU A 300 14.41 9.24 -3.99
N VAL A 301 13.92 8.53 -2.98
CA VAL A 301 12.59 8.77 -2.39
C VAL A 301 12.63 9.64 -1.13
N PHE A 302 13.51 9.37 -0.17
CA PHE A 302 13.58 10.14 1.07
C PHE A 302 13.91 11.62 0.86
N PRO A 303 14.71 12.04 -0.15
CA PRO A 303 14.83 13.46 -0.49
C PRO A 303 13.50 14.11 -0.89
N VAL A 304 12.68 13.43 -1.70
CA VAL A 304 11.35 13.90 -2.10
C VAL A 304 10.41 13.92 -0.89
N GLN A 305 10.43 12.87 -0.07
CA GLN A 305 9.62 12.80 1.14
C GLN A 305 9.95 13.93 2.14
N ARG A 306 11.23 14.31 2.29
CA ARG A 306 11.62 15.47 3.11
C ARG A 306 11.01 16.77 2.58
N GLN A 307 11.06 17.01 1.27
CA GLN A 307 10.41 18.19 0.68
C GLN A 307 8.89 18.15 0.86
N LEU A 308 8.27 16.97 0.69
CA LEU A 308 6.84 16.77 0.95
C LEU A 308 6.45 17.17 2.38
N PHE A 309 7.22 16.77 3.40
CA PHE A 309 6.99 17.20 4.78
C PHE A 309 7.15 18.71 4.96
N GLU A 310 8.17 19.33 4.35
CA GLU A 310 8.33 20.80 4.38
C GLU A 310 7.13 21.55 3.74
N HIS A 311 6.53 21.01 2.66
CA HIS A 311 5.29 21.56 2.08
C HIS A 311 4.09 21.31 2.98
N PHE A 312 3.96 20.11 3.56
CA PHE A 312 2.86 19.74 4.45
C PHE A 312 2.81 20.64 5.69
N GLU A 313 3.94 20.82 6.37
CA GLU A 313 4.05 21.67 7.55
C GLU A 313 3.76 23.15 7.25
N ARG A 314 4.21 23.66 6.09
CA ARG A 314 3.85 25.02 5.65
C ARG A 314 2.35 25.18 5.45
N LEU A 315 1.71 24.24 4.74
CA LEU A 315 0.26 24.26 4.55
C LEU A 315 -0.50 24.15 5.87
N LEU A 316 -0.02 23.29 6.79
CA LEU A 316 -0.61 23.12 8.12
C LEU A 316 -0.52 24.42 8.95
N ASN A 317 0.57 25.18 8.83
CA ASN A 317 0.75 26.45 9.53
C ASN A 317 -0.14 27.57 8.98
N GLU A 318 -0.48 27.54 7.69
CA GLU A 318 -1.41 28.49 7.06
C GLU A 318 -2.88 28.27 7.49
N ILE A 319 -3.24 27.06 7.95
CA ILE A 319 -4.56 26.76 8.49
C ILE A 319 -4.72 27.53 9.81
N HIS A 320 -5.55 28.58 9.79
CA HIS A 320 -5.90 29.35 10.97
C HIS A 320 -6.85 28.55 11.88
N VAL A 321 -6.43 28.36 13.12
CA VAL A 321 -7.22 27.74 14.19
C VAL A 321 -7.89 28.85 15.00
N LEU A 322 -8.87 29.54 14.40
CA LEU A 322 -9.73 30.50 15.11
C LEU A 322 -11.15 29.94 15.14
N GLY A 323 -11.42 29.05 16.10
CA GLY A 323 -12.75 28.58 16.48
C GLY A 323 -13.45 27.59 15.54
N LYS A 324 -13.03 27.48 14.28
CA LYS A 324 -13.39 26.40 13.33
C LYS A 324 -12.19 26.13 12.43
N VAL A 325 -11.68 24.90 12.44
CA VAL A 325 -10.61 24.49 11.51
C VAL A 325 -11.04 24.82 10.08
N ARG A 326 -10.25 25.63 9.38
CA ARG A 326 -10.54 25.97 7.99
C ARG A 326 -10.27 24.74 7.12
N MET A 327 -11.33 24.03 6.76
CA MET A 327 -11.22 22.93 5.80
C MET A 327 -10.57 23.38 4.50
N LEU A 328 -9.64 22.57 3.99
CA LEU A 328 -9.16 22.73 2.62
C LEU A 328 -10.35 22.58 1.68
N ARG A 329 -10.64 23.62 0.89
CA ARG A 329 -11.73 23.56 -0.09
C ARG A 329 -11.43 22.42 -1.05
N PHE A 330 -12.34 21.44 -1.14
CA PHE A 330 -12.20 20.25 -1.98
C PHE A 330 -11.77 20.58 -3.42
N ASN A 331 -12.35 21.62 -4.05
CA ASN A 331 -11.96 22.05 -5.39
C ASN A 331 -10.51 22.58 -5.51
N LYS A 332 -9.88 23.06 -4.43
CA LYS A 332 -8.45 23.41 -4.41
C LYS A 332 -7.62 22.12 -4.39
N VAL A 333 -8.00 21.14 -3.58
CA VAL A 333 -7.36 19.82 -3.48
C VAL A 333 -7.40 19.08 -4.82
N VAL A 334 -8.59 19.01 -5.44
CA VAL A 334 -8.79 18.40 -6.77
C VAL A 334 -7.91 19.08 -7.81
N ARG A 335 -7.83 20.41 -7.84
CA ARG A 335 -6.98 21.14 -8.80
C ARG A 335 -5.49 20.86 -8.60
N ALA A 336 -5.03 20.83 -7.35
CA ALA A 336 -3.65 20.50 -7.03
C ALA A 336 -3.31 19.07 -7.49
N HIS A 337 -4.13 18.09 -7.09
CA HIS A 337 -3.95 16.70 -7.49
C HIS A 337 -4.03 16.52 -9.02
N ALA A 338 -4.98 17.18 -9.70
CA ALA A 338 -5.13 17.12 -11.15
C ALA A 338 -3.96 17.75 -11.91
N ARG A 339 -3.24 18.73 -11.35
CA ARG A 339 -1.97 19.22 -11.91
C ARG A 339 -0.95 18.08 -11.84
N MET A 340 -0.76 17.52 -10.65
CA MET A 340 0.22 16.47 -10.37
C MET A 340 0.11 15.28 -11.34
N VAL A 341 -1.11 14.77 -11.57
CA VAL A 341 -1.33 13.53 -12.32
C VAL A 341 -1.59 13.74 -13.83
N PHE A 342 -2.03 14.92 -14.27
CA PHE A 342 -2.35 15.18 -15.69
C PHE A 342 -1.47 16.25 -16.35
N ASN A 343 -0.60 16.92 -15.59
CA ASN A 343 0.37 17.87 -16.11
C ASN A 343 1.70 17.82 -15.32
N PRO A 344 2.30 16.63 -15.14
CA PRO A 344 3.59 16.51 -14.48
C PRO A 344 4.70 17.16 -15.31
N THR A 345 5.68 17.72 -14.61
CA THR A 345 6.91 18.21 -15.20
C THR A 345 7.71 17.05 -15.80
N PRO A 346 8.62 17.32 -16.77
CA PRO A 346 9.54 16.30 -17.27
C PRO A 346 10.34 15.62 -16.16
N ARG A 347 10.72 16.37 -15.12
CA ARG A 347 11.49 15.87 -13.97
C ARG A 347 10.70 14.86 -13.14
N GLU A 348 9.46 15.20 -12.82
CA GLU A 348 8.54 14.32 -12.09
C GLU A 348 8.33 13.00 -12.82
N ARG A 349 8.17 13.02 -14.14
CA ARG A 349 8.04 11.79 -14.95
C ARG A 349 9.32 10.96 -14.98
N THR A 350 10.46 11.62 -15.18
CA THR A 350 11.77 10.93 -15.19
C THR A 350 12.05 10.29 -13.84
N TRP A 351 11.81 11.00 -12.73
CA TRP A 351 11.98 10.46 -11.38
C TRP A 351 11.02 9.31 -11.09
N PHE A 352 9.74 9.43 -11.46
CA PHE A 352 8.78 8.34 -11.23
C PHE A 352 9.17 7.08 -12.01
N SER A 353 9.82 7.22 -13.17
CA SER A 353 10.32 6.11 -13.96
C SER A 353 11.61 5.48 -13.41
N SER A 354 12.37 6.18 -12.55
CA SER A 354 13.65 5.70 -12.00
C SER A 354 13.51 4.90 -10.71
N VAL A 355 12.35 4.98 -10.06
CA VAL A 355 12.02 4.23 -8.85
C VAL A 355 11.32 2.91 -9.21
N PHE A 356 11.31 1.97 -8.28
CA PHE A 356 10.60 0.70 -8.41
C PHE A 356 9.94 0.34 -7.09
N HIS A 357 8.97 -0.57 -7.13
CA HIS A 357 8.33 -1.15 -5.96
C HIS A 357 8.52 -2.66 -5.93
N VAL A 358 8.75 -3.26 -4.76
CA VAL A 358 8.85 -4.72 -4.61
C VAL A 358 7.52 -5.29 -4.15
N GLU A 359 6.87 -6.09 -5.00
CA GLU A 359 5.67 -6.86 -4.63
C GLU A 359 6.12 -8.18 -3.99
N ASN A 360 6.12 -8.23 -2.66
CA ASN A 360 6.56 -9.38 -1.86
C ASN A 360 5.40 -10.29 -1.39
N TYR A 361 4.27 -10.24 -2.10
CA TYR A 361 3.12 -11.09 -1.89
C TYR A 361 2.67 -11.71 -3.22
N GLY A 362 2.60 -13.03 -3.28
CA GLY A 362 2.20 -13.78 -4.47
C GLY A 362 3.31 -13.97 -5.50
N VAL A 363 4.00 -12.91 -5.97
CA VAL A 363 4.94 -13.00 -7.11
C VAL A 363 6.40 -12.65 -6.81
N PHE A 364 6.70 -11.90 -5.74
CA PHE A 364 8.08 -11.57 -5.33
C PHE A 364 8.89 -10.87 -6.44
N GLU A 365 8.27 -9.89 -7.11
CA GLU A 365 8.82 -9.22 -8.30
C GLU A 365 9.01 -7.71 -8.09
N ARG A 366 9.98 -7.14 -8.81
CA ARG A 366 10.15 -5.68 -8.94
C ARG A 366 9.19 -5.13 -9.99
N SER A 367 8.26 -4.30 -9.54
CA SER A 367 7.42 -3.48 -10.42
C SER A 367 8.17 -2.21 -10.80
N HIS A 368 8.62 -2.14 -12.06
CA HIS A 368 9.23 -0.96 -12.64
C HIS A 368 8.17 -0.04 -13.25
N PHE A 369 8.34 1.27 -13.11
CA PHE A 369 7.43 2.29 -13.66
C PHE A 369 7.91 2.88 -14.99
N ALA A 370 8.91 2.25 -15.62
CA ALA A 370 9.60 2.80 -16.78
C ALA A 370 8.72 2.88 -18.05
N ALA A 371 8.94 3.95 -18.81
CA ALA A 371 8.50 4.11 -20.19
C ALA A 371 9.28 3.18 -21.14
N PRO A 372 8.78 2.87 -22.35
CA PRO A 372 9.55 2.17 -23.37
C PRO A 372 10.87 2.89 -23.70
N GLU A 373 11.96 2.12 -23.86
CA GLU A 373 13.34 2.63 -24.06
C GLU A 373 13.51 3.55 -25.29
N SER A 374 12.56 3.55 -26.24
CA SER A 374 12.58 4.39 -27.43
C SER A 374 11.24 5.06 -27.71
N ARG A 375 11.28 6.31 -28.19
CA ARG A 375 10.07 7.03 -28.62
C ARG A 375 9.43 6.29 -29.80
N PRO A 376 8.16 5.88 -29.71
CA PRO A 376 7.54 5.11 -30.77
C PRO A 376 7.41 5.93 -32.04
N GLY A 377 7.74 5.31 -33.17
CA GLY A 377 7.55 5.88 -34.50
C GLY A 377 6.06 6.04 -34.85
N PRO A 378 5.71 6.80 -35.92
CA PRO A 378 4.33 7.14 -36.26
C PRO A 378 3.39 5.92 -36.39
N ILE A 379 3.88 4.83 -37.00
CA ILE A 379 3.12 3.58 -37.19
C ILE A 379 2.83 2.91 -35.83
N GLN A 380 3.81 2.88 -34.92
CA GLN A 380 3.65 2.30 -33.60
C GLN A 380 2.67 3.11 -32.74
N ARG A 381 2.71 4.45 -32.84
CA ARG A 381 1.73 5.34 -32.20
C ARG A 381 0.31 5.08 -32.68
N LEU A 382 0.11 4.97 -34.00
CA LEU A 382 -1.20 4.71 -34.57
C LEU A 382 -1.75 3.34 -34.14
N ARG A 383 -0.91 2.29 -34.14
CA ARG A 383 -1.30 0.96 -33.64
C ARG A 383 -1.70 1.01 -32.17
N PHE A 384 -0.92 1.69 -31.34
CA PHE A 384 -1.22 1.87 -29.93
C PHE A 384 -2.56 2.59 -29.72
N LEU A 385 -2.79 3.72 -30.38
CA LEU A 385 -4.06 4.46 -30.26
C LEU A 385 -5.26 3.63 -30.73
N LYS A 386 -5.12 2.88 -31.83
CA LYS A 386 -6.16 1.94 -32.28
C LYS A 386 -6.45 0.85 -31.23
N GLN A 387 -5.43 0.36 -30.53
CA GLN A 387 -5.62 -0.60 -29.44
C GLN A 387 -6.32 0.05 -28.25
N VAL A 388 -5.94 1.27 -27.86
CA VAL A 388 -6.60 2.01 -26.76
C VAL A 388 -8.08 2.25 -27.05
N LEU A 389 -8.42 2.69 -28.27
CA LEU A 389 -9.81 2.90 -28.67
C LEU A 389 -10.66 1.61 -28.67
N LYS A 390 -10.02 0.45 -28.88
CA LYS A 390 -10.70 -0.86 -28.82
C LYS A 390 -10.83 -1.40 -27.39
N ARG A 391 -10.11 -0.85 -26.42
CA ARG A 391 -10.16 -1.30 -25.03
C ARG A 391 -11.38 -0.69 -24.32
N ARG A 392 -12.07 -1.52 -23.56
CA ARG A 392 -13.14 -1.08 -22.65
C ARG A 392 -12.62 -0.60 -21.29
N ASP A 393 -11.40 -1.00 -20.91
CA ASP A 393 -10.80 -0.64 -19.63
C ASP A 393 -9.46 0.11 -19.81
N VAL A 394 -9.37 1.25 -19.13
CA VAL A 394 -8.20 2.14 -19.10
C VAL A 394 -7.15 1.64 -18.09
N GLY A 395 -7.52 0.79 -17.13
CA GLY A 395 -6.59 0.19 -16.16
C GLY A 395 -5.47 -0.64 -16.82
N ALA A 396 -5.66 -1.09 -18.06
CA ALA A 396 -4.65 -1.76 -18.86
C ALA A 396 -3.54 -0.85 -19.40
N LEU A 397 -3.54 0.45 -19.05
CA LEU A 397 -2.49 1.41 -19.40
C LEU A 397 -1.41 1.55 -18.31
N GLY A 398 -1.38 0.65 -17.33
CA GLY A 398 -0.35 0.59 -16.29
C GLY A 398 -0.62 1.52 -15.12
N PHE A 399 0.44 1.79 -14.33
CA PHE A 399 0.36 2.52 -13.06
C PHE A 399 0.01 4.01 -13.19
N TRP A 400 0.33 4.61 -14.34
CA TRP A 400 0.00 6.01 -14.66
C TRP A 400 -0.51 6.14 -16.10
N PRO A 401 -1.82 5.94 -16.34
CA PRO A 401 -2.42 5.91 -17.67
C PRO A 401 -2.14 7.16 -18.51
N TRP A 402 -2.22 8.35 -17.93
CA TRP A 402 -1.91 9.61 -18.61
C TRP A 402 -0.46 9.63 -19.12
N SER A 403 0.52 9.22 -18.31
CA SER A 403 1.93 9.22 -18.73
C SER A 403 2.16 8.24 -19.87
N THR A 404 1.56 7.04 -19.78
CA THR A 404 1.61 6.03 -20.84
C THR A 404 1.02 6.54 -22.15
N LEU A 405 -0.12 7.26 -22.09
CA LEU A 405 -0.71 7.90 -23.27
C LEU A 405 0.17 9.02 -23.82
N TYR A 406 0.78 9.83 -22.96
CA TYR A 406 1.66 10.91 -23.37
C TYR A 406 2.89 10.38 -24.12
N GLU A 407 3.52 9.33 -23.61
CA GLU A 407 4.75 8.77 -24.17
C GLU A 407 4.50 7.95 -25.43
N ARG A 408 3.42 7.16 -25.46
CA ARG A 408 3.12 6.25 -26.57
C ARG A 408 2.16 6.80 -27.61
N GLY A 409 1.24 7.67 -27.19
CA GLY A 409 0.22 8.30 -28.05
C GLY A 409 0.53 9.75 -28.41
N GLY A 410 1.29 10.46 -27.59
CA GLY A 410 1.63 11.87 -27.74
C GLY A 410 0.77 12.81 -26.90
N ALA A 411 1.11 14.10 -26.94
CA ALA A 411 0.52 15.12 -26.07
C ALA A 411 -0.99 15.33 -26.28
N LEU A 412 -1.47 15.31 -27.53
CA LEU A 412 -2.89 15.56 -27.83
C LEU A 412 -3.82 14.47 -27.27
N PRO A 413 -3.59 13.16 -27.51
CA PRO A 413 -4.38 12.10 -26.86
C PRO A 413 -4.36 12.17 -25.33
N ALA A 414 -3.20 12.46 -24.73
CA ALA A 414 -3.08 12.60 -23.28
C ALA A 414 -3.87 13.80 -22.74
N ALA A 415 -3.88 14.93 -23.46
CA ALA A 415 -4.67 16.11 -23.09
C ALA A 415 -6.18 15.85 -23.19
N ILE A 416 -6.64 15.16 -24.24
CA ILE A 416 -8.04 14.76 -24.39
C ILE A 416 -8.45 13.82 -23.24
N TYR A 417 -7.61 12.82 -22.95
CA TYR A 417 -7.83 11.89 -21.83
C TYR A 417 -7.94 12.62 -20.49
N ALA A 418 -7.02 13.55 -20.20
CA ALA A 418 -7.06 14.36 -18.99
C ALA A 418 -8.34 15.20 -18.88
N ALA A 419 -8.79 15.81 -19.99
CA ALA A 419 -10.02 16.58 -20.01
C ALA A 419 -11.24 15.72 -19.67
N ILE A 420 -11.35 14.53 -20.27
CA ILE A 420 -12.42 13.57 -19.98
C ILE A 420 -12.41 13.17 -18.50
N ARG A 421 -11.24 12.78 -17.97
CA ARG A 421 -11.08 12.35 -16.57
C ARG A 421 -11.41 13.45 -15.56
N ARG A 422 -11.09 14.69 -15.87
CA ARG A 422 -11.43 15.86 -15.03
C ARG A 422 -12.93 16.17 -15.04
N LEU A 423 -13.62 15.91 -16.16
CA LEU A 423 -15.06 16.13 -16.29
C LEU A 423 -15.89 15.03 -15.63
N GLN A 424 -15.38 13.79 -15.60
CA GLN A 424 -16.02 12.70 -14.87
C GLN A 424 -16.20 13.12 -13.40
N SER A 425 -17.45 13.00 -12.94
CA SER A 425 -17.93 13.47 -11.65
C SER A 425 -17.24 12.76 -10.52
#